data_AF-A0A961BMC5-F1
#
_entry.id   AF-A0A961BMC5-F1
#
_cell.length_a   1.000
_cell.length_b   1.000
_cell.length_c   1.000
_cell.angle_alpha   90.00
_cell.angle_beta   90.00
_cell.angle_gamma   90.00
#
_symmetry.space_group_name_H-M   'P 1'
#
loop_
_entity.id
_entity.type
_entity.pdbx_description
1 polymer ?
#
loop_
_entity_poly.entity_id
_entity_poly.type
_entity_poly.pdbx_seq_one_letter_code
_entity_poly.pdbx_strand_id
1 'polypeptide(L)'
;PGRRAPLLVDEAAVASMRPGSVIVDMAAASGGNVAGTRPDEVITIGGVRIHGPTDLAARVGSDASRMYARNVLELVKRIVVDGAIVVDPGDAVVGPAIVGDPDTAPVDRQEGPADE
;
A
#
# COMPACT_ATOMS: atom_id res chain seq x y z
N PRO A 1 7.38 5.99 -7.97
CA PRO A 1 6.44 6.16 -6.83
C PRO A 1 5.79 7.56 -6.90
N GLY A 2 4.49 7.70 -6.60
CA GLY A 2 3.80 9.00 -6.55
C GLY A 2 3.27 9.55 -7.89
N ARG A 3 3.33 8.78 -8.98
CA ARG A 3 2.69 9.14 -10.25
C ARG A 3 1.46 8.27 -10.47
N ARG A 4 0.50 8.78 -11.27
CA ARG A 4 -0.66 8.01 -11.71
C ARG A 4 -0.21 6.70 -12.36
N ALA A 5 -0.95 5.62 -12.11
CA ALA A 5 -0.78 4.35 -12.79
C ALA A 5 -0.81 4.55 -14.32
N PRO A 6 0.06 3.87 -15.08
CA PRO A 6 0.06 3.97 -16.53
C PRO A 6 -1.20 3.33 -17.10
N LEU A 7 -1.80 3.94 -18.13
CA LEU A 7 -2.88 3.30 -18.86
C LEU A 7 -2.31 2.17 -19.73
N LEU A 8 -2.65 0.92 -19.39
CA LEU A 8 -2.19 -0.29 -20.08
C LEU A 8 -3.29 -0.98 -20.89
N VAL A 9 -4.54 -0.84 -20.44
CA VAL A 9 -5.72 -1.39 -21.11
C VAL A 9 -6.66 -0.25 -21.40
N ASP A 10 -6.69 0.20 -22.65
CA ASP A 10 -7.55 1.30 -23.09
C ASP A 10 -9.00 0.84 -23.35
N GLU A 11 -9.90 1.78 -23.63
CA GLU A 11 -11.32 1.48 -23.85
C GLU A 11 -11.54 0.55 -25.04
N ALA A 12 -10.72 0.66 -26.09
CA ALA A 12 -10.79 -0.21 -27.26
C ALA A 12 -10.42 -1.65 -26.91
N ALA A 13 -9.36 -1.83 -26.12
CA ALA A 13 -8.96 -3.13 -25.60
C ALA A 13 -10.06 -3.74 -24.72
N VAL A 14 -10.67 -2.97 -23.81
CA VAL A 14 -11.80 -3.43 -23.00
C VAL A 14 -12.99 -3.84 -23.90
N ALA A 15 -13.37 -2.99 -24.86
CA ALA A 15 -14.50 -3.27 -25.76
C ALA A 15 -14.30 -4.47 -26.67
N SER A 16 -13.04 -4.86 -26.93
CA SER A 16 -12.70 -6.05 -27.72
C SER A 16 -12.84 -7.36 -26.95
N MET A 17 -12.98 -7.30 -25.62
CA MET A 17 -13.13 -8.49 -24.79
C MET A 17 -14.54 -9.08 -24.94
N ARG A 18 -14.66 -10.37 -24.62
CA ARG A 18 -15.95 -11.06 -24.68
C ARG A 18 -16.91 -10.47 -23.64
N PRO A 19 -18.18 -10.20 -23.98
CA PRO A 19 -19.19 -9.82 -23.00
C PRO A 19 -19.27 -10.83 -21.85
N GLY A 20 -19.39 -10.34 -20.63
CA GLY A 20 -19.33 -11.13 -19.39
C GLY A 20 -17.93 -11.28 -18.79
N SER A 21 -16.87 -10.83 -19.49
CA SER A 21 -15.52 -10.78 -18.92
C SER A 21 -15.44 -9.88 -17.68
N VAL A 22 -14.46 -10.14 -16.82
CA VAL A 22 -14.20 -9.35 -15.61
C VAL A 22 -12.73 -8.95 -15.58
N ILE A 23 -12.47 -7.68 -15.33
CA ILE A 23 -11.13 -7.15 -15.02
C ILE A 23 -11.09 -6.74 -13.55
N VAL A 24 -10.02 -7.14 -12.85
CA VAL A 24 -9.71 -6.66 -11.50
C VAL A 24 -8.44 -5.81 -11.59
N ASP A 25 -8.59 -4.50 -11.38
CA ASP A 25 -7.50 -3.54 -11.47
C ASP A 25 -6.94 -3.21 -10.09
N MET A 26 -5.82 -3.86 -9.73
CA MET A 26 -5.15 -3.67 -8.44
C MET A 26 -4.45 -2.30 -8.31
N ALA A 27 -4.36 -1.51 -9.39
CA ALA A 27 -3.77 -0.17 -9.38
C ALA A 27 -4.81 0.94 -9.24
N ALA A 28 -6.06 0.60 -8.90
CA ALA A 28 -7.16 1.56 -8.79
C ALA A 28 -6.83 2.75 -7.88
N ALA A 29 -6.20 2.50 -6.72
CA ALA A 29 -5.82 3.54 -5.75
C ALA A 29 -4.86 4.61 -6.32
N SER A 30 -4.09 4.28 -7.35
CA SER A 30 -3.16 5.21 -8.02
C SER A 30 -3.67 5.66 -9.40
N GLY A 31 -4.96 5.51 -9.67
CA GLY A 31 -5.62 5.98 -10.89
C GLY A 31 -5.87 4.93 -11.98
N GLY A 32 -5.57 3.65 -11.70
CA GLY A 32 -5.91 2.49 -12.51
C GLY A 32 -5.02 2.24 -13.72
N ASN A 33 -4.77 0.97 -14.03
CA ASN A 33 -4.14 0.55 -15.29
C ASN A 33 -5.16 0.41 -16.44
N VAL A 34 -6.46 0.38 -16.13
CA VAL A 34 -7.54 0.11 -17.08
C VAL A 34 -8.40 1.36 -17.28
N ALA A 35 -8.76 1.65 -18.52
CA ALA A 35 -9.65 2.75 -18.84
C ALA A 35 -11.01 2.59 -18.13
N GLY A 36 -11.44 3.66 -17.47
CA GLY A 36 -12.68 3.66 -16.71
C GLY A 36 -12.57 3.07 -15.30
N THR A 37 -11.43 2.53 -14.86
CA THR A 37 -11.27 2.08 -13.46
C THR A 37 -11.66 3.18 -12.48
N ARG A 38 -12.49 2.80 -11.51
CA ARG A 38 -12.89 3.64 -10.37
C ARG A 38 -12.55 2.90 -9.07
N PRO A 39 -11.84 3.54 -8.13
CA PRO A 39 -11.56 2.98 -6.81
C PRO A 39 -12.83 2.48 -6.13
N ASP A 40 -12.79 1.25 -5.63
CA ASP A 40 -13.82 0.58 -4.84
C ASP A 40 -15.20 0.43 -5.50
N GLU A 41 -15.28 0.68 -6.81
CA GLU A 41 -16.47 0.49 -7.62
C GLU A 41 -16.35 -0.75 -8.52
N VAL A 42 -17.52 -1.21 -8.99
CA VAL A 42 -17.64 -2.13 -10.13
C VAL A 42 -18.40 -1.41 -11.22
N ILE A 43 -17.74 -1.15 -12.35
CA ILE A 43 -18.37 -0.54 -13.53
C ILE A 43 -18.50 -1.56 -14.66
N THR A 44 -19.29 -1.23 -15.69
CA THR A 44 -19.41 -2.05 -16.89
C THR A 44 -19.16 -1.21 -18.14
N ILE A 45 -18.27 -1.69 -19.03
CA ILE A 45 -17.97 -1.07 -20.33
C ILE A 45 -18.06 -2.17 -21.39
N GLY A 46 -18.90 -1.98 -22.42
CA GLY A 46 -19.01 -2.94 -23.53
C GLY A 46 -19.39 -4.37 -23.11
N GLY A 47 -20.09 -4.53 -21.99
CA GLY A 47 -20.42 -5.85 -21.42
C GLY A 47 -19.32 -6.49 -20.56
N VAL A 48 -18.19 -5.80 -20.35
CA VAL A 48 -17.09 -6.21 -19.46
C VAL A 48 -17.23 -5.50 -18.12
N ARG A 49 -17.14 -6.23 -17.01
CA ARG A 49 -17.11 -5.63 -15.67
C ARG A 49 -15.69 -5.29 -15.26
N ILE A 50 -15.48 -4.10 -14.74
CA ILE A 50 -14.18 -3.65 -14.20
C ILE A 50 -14.37 -3.38 -12.72
N HIS A 51 -13.59 -4.05 -11.88
CA HIS A 51 -13.57 -3.85 -10.44
C HIS A 51 -12.21 -3.27 -10.02
N GLY A 52 -12.22 -2.15 -9.30
CA GLY A 52 -11.01 -1.48 -8.83
C GLY A 52 -10.85 -1.50 -7.30
N PRO A 53 -10.70 -2.68 -6.65
CA PRO A 53 -10.62 -2.73 -5.19
C PRO A 53 -9.32 -2.09 -4.67
N THR A 54 -9.41 -1.25 -3.65
CA THR A 54 -8.24 -0.63 -3.00
C THR A 54 -7.81 -1.33 -1.71
N ASP A 55 -8.63 -2.27 -1.21
CA ASP A 55 -8.55 -2.85 0.13
C ASP A 55 -8.32 -4.38 0.14
N LEU A 56 -7.76 -4.96 -0.93
CA LEU A 56 -7.65 -6.41 -1.09
C LEU A 56 -7.00 -7.13 0.11
N ALA A 57 -5.97 -6.53 0.71
CA ALA A 57 -5.32 -7.10 1.90
C ALA A 57 -6.26 -7.16 3.12
N ALA A 58 -7.17 -6.18 3.28
CA ALA A 58 -8.13 -6.16 4.37
C ALA A 58 -9.16 -7.30 4.25
N ARG A 59 -9.48 -7.73 3.03
CA ARG A 59 -10.39 -8.86 2.75
C ARG A 59 -9.83 -10.21 3.19
N VAL A 60 -8.52 -10.30 3.41
CA VAL A 60 -7.80 -11.47 3.94
C VAL A 60 -6.98 -11.09 5.18
N GLY A 61 -7.59 -10.28 6.07
CA GLY A 61 -6.90 -9.61 7.18
C GLY A 61 -6.01 -10.51 8.03
N SER A 62 -6.47 -11.70 8.41
CA SER A 62 -5.66 -12.63 9.23
C SER A 62 -4.33 -13.02 8.56
N ASP A 63 -4.37 -13.39 7.28
CA ASP A 63 -3.17 -13.78 6.54
C ASP A 63 -2.29 -12.57 6.21
N ALA A 64 -2.90 -11.46 5.81
CA ALA A 64 -2.18 -10.21 5.56
C ALA A 64 -1.43 -9.73 6.82
N SER A 65 -2.09 -9.72 7.98
CA SER A 65 -1.47 -9.36 9.26
C SER A 65 -0.35 -10.32 9.63
N ARG A 66 -0.51 -11.63 9.41
CA ARG A 66 0.55 -12.61 9.68
C ARG A 66 1.79 -12.39 8.81
N MET A 67 1.61 -12.10 7.52
CA MET A 67 2.73 -11.81 6.61
C MET A 67 3.41 -10.49 6.98
N TYR A 68 2.63 -9.44 7.27
CA TYR A 68 3.14 -8.15 7.71
C TYR A 68 3.92 -8.24 9.01
N ALA A 69 3.38 -8.91 10.04
CA ALA A 69 4.02 -9.09 11.33
C ALA A 69 5.38 -9.81 11.24
N ARG A 70 5.53 -10.77 10.31
CA ARG A 70 6.81 -11.43 10.06
C ARG A 70 7.86 -10.45 9.51
N ASN A 71 7.48 -9.59 8.57
CA ASN A 71 8.38 -8.58 8.02
C ASN A 71 8.79 -7.56 9.08
N VAL A 72 7.83 -7.10 9.91
CA VAL A 72 8.11 -6.19 11.03
C VAL A 72 9.04 -6.85 12.06
N LEU A 73 8.78 -8.10 12.43
CA LEU A 73 9.62 -8.84 13.37
C LEU A 73 11.06 -8.96 12.86
N GLU A 74 11.25 -9.19 11.56
CA GLU A 74 12.60 -9.31 10.99
C GLU A 74 13.35 -7.98 11.00
N LEU A 75 12.65 -6.86 10.75
CA LEU A 75 13.22 -5.53 10.95
C LEU A 75 13.58 -5.29 12.42
N VAL A 76 12.69 -5.64 13.35
CA VAL A 76 12.90 -5.49 14.80
C VAL A 76 14.14 -6.26 15.27
N LYS A 77 14.30 -7.51 14.83
CA LYS A 77 15.50 -8.31 15.16
C LYS A 77 16.79 -7.69 14.66
N ARG A 78 16.72 -6.91 13.57
CA ARG A 78 17.89 -6.26 12.98
C ARG A 78 18.28 -4.98 13.71
N ILE A 79 17.31 -4.28 14.30
CA ILE A 79 17.55 -3.08 15.12
C ILE A 79 17.77 -3.41 16.60
N VAL A 80 17.42 -4.61 17.08
CA VAL A 80 17.66 -5.01 18.48
C VAL A 80 18.95 -5.83 18.56
N VAL A 81 19.96 -5.26 19.18
CA VAL A 81 21.27 -5.90 19.42
C VAL A 81 21.48 -5.98 20.93
N ASP A 82 21.69 -7.19 21.45
CA ASP A 82 21.89 -7.45 22.89
C ASP A 82 20.83 -6.83 23.82
N GLY A 83 19.58 -6.80 23.35
CA GLY A 83 18.44 -6.25 24.09
C GLY A 83 18.34 -4.72 24.06
N ALA A 84 19.26 -4.03 23.39
CA ALA A 84 19.21 -2.59 23.15
C ALA A 84 18.73 -2.28 21.73
N ILE A 85 18.03 -1.15 21.56
CA ILE A 85 17.66 -0.63 20.24
C ILE A 85 18.88 0.12 19.67
N VAL A 86 19.38 -0.38 18.55
CA VAL A 86 20.48 0.18 17.77
C VAL A 86 19.97 0.46 16.36
N VAL A 87 19.78 1.74 16.05
CA VAL A 87 19.36 2.20 14.73
C VAL A 87 20.62 2.66 13.98
N ASP A 88 21.15 1.80 13.12
CA ASP A 88 22.34 2.08 12.30
C ASP A 88 21.94 2.62 10.91
N PRO A 89 22.20 3.91 10.61
CA PRO A 89 21.94 4.47 9.27
C PRO A 89 22.78 3.84 8.16
N GLY A 90 23.90 3.19 8.51
CA GLY A 90 24.78 2.48 7.58
C GLY A 90 24.30 1.07 7.20
N ASP A 91 23.34 0.50 7.94
CA ASP A 91 22.77 -0.81 7.58
C ASP A 91 21.91 -0.70 6.32
N ALA A 92 22.11 -1.63 5.38
CA ALA A 92 21.48 -1.62 4.06
C ALA A 92 19.94 -1.79 4.07
N VAL A 93 19.35 -2.19 5.19
CA VAL A 93 17.89 -2.32 5.37
C VAL A 93 17.36 -1.26 6.32
N VAL A 94 18.02 -1.04 7.46
CA VAL A 94 17.58 -0.09 8.49
C VAL A 94 17.78 1.35 7.99
N GLY A 95 18.93 1.68 7.41
CA GLY A 95 19.24 3.02 6.92
C GLY A 95 18.19 3.58 5.97
N PRO A 96 17.86 2.90 4.85
CA PRO A 96 16.83 3.34 3.92
C PRO A 96 15.39 3.39 4.49
N ALA A 97 15.14 2.73 5.63
CA ALA A 97 13.83 2.73 6.28
C ALA A 97 13.63 3.93 7.23
N ILE A 98 14.69 4.68 7.55
CA ILE A 98 14.64 5.87 8.40
C ILE A 98 14.14 7.06 7.57
N VAL A 99 13.02 7.67 8.00
CA VAL A 99 12.42 8.85 7.34
C VAL A 99 12.53 10.12 8.19
N GLY A 100 12.73 9.99 9.50
CA GLY A 100 12.97 11.12 10.42
C GLY A 100 14.46 11.49 10.48
N ASP A 101 14.75 12.76 10.72
CA ASP A 101 16.12 13.23 10.91
C ASP A 101 16.64 12.77 12.29
N PRO A 102 17.76 12.02 12.38
CA PRO A 102 18.34 11.64 13.66
C PRO A 102 18.74 12.84 14.55
N ASP A 103 18.92 14.04 13.96
CA ASP A 103 19.24 15.27 14.68
C ASP A 103 18.00 16.12 15.01
N THR A 104 16.80 15.73 14.58
CA THR A 104 15.58 16.37 15.10
C THR A 104 15.36 15.95 16.55
N ALA A 105 15.46 16.93 17.46
CA ALA A 105 15.07 16.76 18.85
C ALA A 105 13.67 16.12 18.93
N PRO A 106 13.43 15.22 19.91
CA PRO A 106 12.11 14.64 20.08
C PRO A 106 11.09 15.76 20.16
N VAL A 107 10.07 15.71 19.29
CA VAL A 107 8.93 16.61 19.38
C VAL A 107 8.33 16.37 20.76
N ASP A 108 8.47 17.36 21.63
CA ASP A 108 7.90 17.33 22.98
C ASP A 108 6.42 16.99 22.81
N ARG A 109 6.02 15.81 23.27
CA ARG A 109 4.60 15.46 23.29
C ARG A 109 4.00 16.38 24.33
N GLN A 110 3.47 17.52 23.88
CA GLN A 110 2.50 18.22 24.69
C GLN A 110 1.37 17.22 24.93
N GLU A 111 1.33 16.67 26.14
CA GLU A 111 0.16 16.01 26.67
C GLU A 111 -0.98 17.02 26.48
N GLY A 112 -1.84 16.75 25.50
CA GLY A 112 -3.09 17.48 25.35
C GLY A 112 -3.82 17.41 26.70
N PRO A 113 -4.60 18.44 27.06
CA PRO A 113 -5.21 18.51 28.37
C PRO A 113 -6.00 17.21 28.60
N ALA A 114 -5.76 16.58 29.75
CA ALA A 114 -6.61 15.51 30.21
C ALA A 114 -8.03 16.09 30.28
N ASP A 115 -8.91 15.62 29.38
CA ASP A 115 -10.33 15.97 29.42
C ASP A 115 -10.86 15.57 30.81
N GLU A 116 -11.30 16.58 31.57
CA GLU A 116 -12.03 16.46 32.85
C GLU A 116 -13.52 16.65 32.60
#